data_AF-A0A0F5H076-F1
#
_entry.id   AF-A0A0F5H076-F1
#
_cell.length_a   1.000
_cell.length_b   1.000
_cell.length_c   1.000
_cell.angle_alpha   90.00
_cell.angle_beta   90.00
_cell.angle_gamma   90.00
#
_symmetry.space_group_name_H-M   'P 1'
#
loop_
_entity.id
_entity.type
_entity.pdbx_description
1 polymer ?
#
loop_
_entity_poly.entity_id
_entity_poly.type
_entity_poly.pdbx_seq_one_letter_code
_entity_poly.pdbx_strand_id
1 'polypeptide(L)'
;MILVGSIEQAKQFKEWNMEATNWALKYWPGAYSIIVNGQGFRMPNNKELCDFLLTNGPMYVTSANISGKEPIQIEDAKKIFPQIKNIYKFKGNITNKASEIFDIKNNKWIR
;
A
#
# COMPACT_ATOMS: atom_id res chain seq x y z
N MET A 1 -0.65 -1.57 6.98
CA MET A 1 0.46 -1.40 6.01
C MET A 1 0.52 0.05 5.58
N ILE A 2 1.69 0.59 5.30
CA ILE A 2 1.87 1.98 4.85
C ILE A 2 2.02 2.00 3.34
N LEU A 3 1.25 2.84 2.64
CA LEU A 3 1.52 3.16 1.24
C LEU A 3 2.41 4.40 1.15
N VAL A 4 3.33 4.33 0.20
CA VAL A 4 4.26 5.40 -0.16
C VAL A 4 4.16 5.70 -1.65
N GLY A 5 4.37 6.96 -2.02
CA GLY A 5 4.45 7.40 -3.40
C GLY A 5 5.85 7.28 -4.03
N SER A 6 6.89 7.05 -3.23
CA SER A 6 8.26 6.79 -3.71
C SER A 6 9.11 6.04 -2.67
N ILE A 7 10.27 5.53 -3.10
CA ILE A 7 11.27 4.94 -2.20
C ILE A 7 11.82 5.99 -1.24
N GLU A 8 11.99 7.24 -1.69
CA GLU A 8 12.46 8.36 -0.88
C GLU A 8 11.49 8.63 0.27
N GLN A 9 10.18 8.54 0.03
CA GLN A 9 9.17 8.66 1.08
C GLN A 9 9.23 7.49 2.06
N ALA A 10 9.52 6.26 1.59
CA ALA A 10 9.74 5.12 2.49
C ALA A 10 10.98 5.28 3.37
N LYS A 11 12.06 5.87 2.85
CA LYS A 11 13.31 6.14 3.59
C LYS A 11 13.15 7.11 4.75
N GLN A 12 12.04 7.85 4.84
CA GLN A 12 11.75 8.74 5.96
C GLN A 12 11.37 7.98 7.24
N PHE A 13 11.02 6.69 7.13
CA PHE A 13 10.66 5.86 8.27
C PHE A 13 11.91 5.22 8.90
N LYS A 14 11.99 5.25 10.24
CA LYS A 14 13.12 4.70 11.02
C LYS A 14 13.30 3.18 10.81
N GLU A 15 12.23 2.49 10.45
CA GLU A 15 12.23 1.06 10.18
C GLU A 15 12.93 0.73 8.86
N TRP A 16 12.97 1.67 7.90
CA TRP A 16 13.48 1.45 6.56
C TRP A 16 15.02 1.31 6.55
N ASN A 17 15.53 0.40 5.72
CA ASN A 17 16.96 0.11 5.63
C ASN A 17 17.43 -0.09 4.17
N MET A 18 18.71 -0.41 3.99
CA MET A 18 19.30 -0.54 2.66
C MET A 18 18.88 -1.81 1.93
N GLU A 19 18.69 -2.92 2.65
CA GLU A 19 18.14 -4.15 2.07
C GLU A 19 16.75 -3.90 1.49
N ALA A 20 15.90 -3.15 2.21
CA ALA A 20 14.57 -2.78 1.75
C ALA A 20 14.61 -1.90 0.49
N THR A 21 15.59 -1.00 0.40
CA THR A 21 15.82 -0.19 -0.80
C THR A 21 16.17 -1.06 -2.00
N ASN A 22 17.12 -1.99 -1.84
CA ASN A 22 17.54 -2.90 -2.91
C ASN A 22 16.40 -3.81 -3.38
N TRP A 23 15.60 -4.31 -2.44
CA TRP A 23 14.41 -5.09 -2.76
C TRP A 23 13.37 -4.23 -3.49
N ALA A 24 13.08 -3.02 -3.00
CA ALA A 24 12.09 -2.12 -3.60
C ALA A 24 12.45 -1.75 -5.04
N LEU A 25 13.72 -1.49 -5.34
CA LEU A 25 14.19 -1.21 -6.70
C LEU A 25 13.91 -2.34 -7.70
N LYS A 26 13.73 -3.58 -7.21
CA LYS A 26 13.43 -4.75 -8.05
C LYS A 26 11.92 -4.98 -8.24
N TYR A 27 11.10 -4.68 -7.23
CA TYR A 27 9.68 -5.07 -7.21
C TYR A 27 8.69 -3.90 -7.26
N TRP A 28 9.13 -2.68 -6.95
CA TRP A 28 8.28 -1.50 -6.97
C TRP A 28 8.48 -0.66 -8.24
N PRO A 29 7.42 0.03 -8.69
CA PRO A 29 6.06 0.03 -8.14
C PRO A 29 5.28 -1.26 -8.51
N GLY A 30 4.39 -1.72 -7.63
CA GLY A 30 3.69 -2.99 -7.90
C GLY A 30 2.71 -3.50 -6.86
N ALA A 31 2.30 -4.75 -7.08
CA ALA A 31 1.48 -5.54 -6.15
C ALA A 31 2.33 -6.35 -5.17
N TYR A 32 3.46 -5.78 -4.75
CA TYR A 32 4.38 -6.39 -3.79
C TYR A 32 4.50 -5.52 -2.56
N SER A 33 4.41 -6.14 -1.40
CA SER A 33 4.57 -5.53 -0.10
C SER A 33 5.83 -6.06 0.56
N ILE A 34 6.53 -5.22 1.32
CA ILE A 34 7.70 -5.63 2.11
C ILE A 34 7.45 -5.33 3.58
N ILE A 35 7.85 -6.25 4.46
CA ILE A 35 7.92 -6.03 5.91
C ILE A 35 9.38 -5.76 6.27
N VAL A 36 9.63 -4.61 6.89
CA VAL A 36 10.95 -4.16 7.35
C VAL A 36 10.83 -3.81 8.82
N ASN A 37 11.60 -4.48 9.68
CA ASN A 37 11.59 -4.24 11.13
C ASN A 37 10.18 -4.23 11.76
N GLY A 38 9.29 -5.12 11.31
CA GLY A 38 7.91 -5.23 11.80
C GLY A 38 6.91 -4.28 11.15
N GLN A 39 7.35 -3.35 10.29
CA GLN A 39 6.49 -2.41 9.57
C GLN A 39 6.34 -2.82 8.09
N GLY A 40 5.09 -2.92 7.62
CA GLY A 40 4.78 -3.21 6.23
C GLY A 40 4.69 -1.96 5.37
N PHE A 41 5.31 -1.99 4.19
CA PHE A 41 5.29 -0.93 3.18
C PHE A 41 4.88 -1.45 1.80
N ARG A 42 4.32 -0.58 0.96
CA ARG A 42 4.07 -0.83 -0.46
C ARG A 42 4.07 0.46 -1.28
N MET A 43 4.73 0.45 -2.43
CA MET A 43 4.55 1.47 -3.47
C MET A 43 3.64 0.90 -4.57
N PRO A 44 2.39 1.38 -4.69
CA PRO A 44 1.44 0.86 -5.67
C PRO A 44 1.84 1.25 -7.11
N ASN A 45 1.53 0.40 -8.09
CA ASN A 45 1.64 0.76 -9.51
C ASN A 45 0.42 1.55 -9.98
N ASN A 46 0.21 2.72 -9.37
CA ASN A 46 -0.83 3.66 -9.76
C ASN A 46 -0.28 5.08 -9.59
N LYS A 47 -0.06 5.77 -10.72
CA LYS A 47 0.59 7.08 -10.72
C LYS A 47 -0.23 8.12 -9.95
N GLU A 48 -1.55 8.19 -10.14
CA GLU A 48 -2.39 9.19 -9.48
C GLU A 48 -2.39 8.99 -7.95
N LEU A 49 -2.42 7.74 -7.48
CA LEU A 49 -2.29 7.41 -6.07
C LEU A 49 -0.89 7.75 -5.53
N CYS A 50 0.18 7.45 -6.27
CA CYS A 50 1.53 7.82 -5.85
C CYS A 50 1.70 9.34 -5.75
N ASP A 51 1.24 10.10 -6.74
CA ASP A 51 1.28 11.57 -6.73
C ASP A 51 0.48 12.14 -5.54
N PHE A 52 -0.68 11.53 -5.25
CA PHE A 52 -1.49 11.87 -4.08
C PHE A 52 -0.73 11.64 -2.78
N LEU A 53 -0.05 10.49 -2.62
CA LEU A 53 0.75 10.17 -1.43
C LEU A 53 1.98 11.08 -1.31
N LEU A 54 2.63 11.45 -2.41
CA LEU A 54 3.75 12.41 -2.37
C LEU A 54 3.30 13.79 -1.89
N THR A 55 2.07 14.20 -2.25
CA THR A 55 1.51 15.50 -1.90
C THR A 55 0.95 15.52 -0.47
N ASN A 56 0.28 14.45 -0.04
CA ASN A 56 -0.46 14.39 1.22
C ASN A 56 0.26 13.60 2.33
N GLY A 57 1.41 13.01 2.01
CA GLY A 57 2.16 12.14 2.89
C GLY A 57 1.81 10.65 2.76
N PRO A 58 2.69 9.78 3.29
CA PRO A 58 2.44 8.35 3.31
C PRO A 58 1.27 8.01 4.23
N MET A 59 0.52 6.94 3.94
CA MET A 59 -0.73 6.63 4.64
C MET A 59 -0.79 5.19 5.12
N TYR A 60 -1.28 5.00 6.34
CA TYR A 60 -1.72 3.69 6.79
C TYR A 60 -2.99 3.30 6.06
N VAL A 61 -2.95 2.14 5.39
CA VAL A 61 -4.09 1.61 4.65
C VAL A 61 -4.39 0.18 5.06
N THR A 62 -5.66 -0.18 4.85
CA THR A 62 -6.20 -1.54 4.86
C THR A 62 -7.15 -1.68 3.68
N SER A 63 -7.61 -2.91 3.41
CA SER A 63 -8.68 -3.13 2.44
C SER A 63 -9.96 -2.43 2.91
N ALA A 64 -10.71 -1.84 1.98
CA ALA A 64 -11.97 -1.18 2.29
C ALA A 64 -13.08 -2.23 2.39
N ASN A 65 -13.22 -2.86 3.55
CA ASN A 65 -14.23 -3.88 3.82
C ASN A 65 -14.66 -3.89 5.28
N ILE A 66 -15.88 -4.39 5.54
CA ILE A 66 -16.26 -4.83 6.88
C ILE A 66 -15.44 -6.09 7.19
N SER A 67 -14.90 -6.20 8.41
CA SER A 67 -14.07 -7.34 8.82
C SER A 67 -14.75 -8.68 8.50
N GLY A 68 -14.03 -9.55 7.77
CA GLY A 68 -14.54 -10.84 7.32
C GLY A 68 -15.42 -10.80 6.05
N LYS A 69 -15.55 -9.66 5.40
CA LYS A 69 -16.27 -9.49 4.11
C LYS A 69 -15.31 -9.15 2.98
N GLU A 70 -15.78 -9.33 1.75
CA GLU A 70 -15.06 -8.92 0.54
C GLU A 70 -14.87 -7.38 0.47
N PRO A 71 -13.81 -6.91 -0.22
CA PRO A 71 -13.63 -5.50 -0.57
C PRO A 71 -14.85 -4.91 -1.28
N ILE A 72 -15.22 -3.69 -0.90
CA ILE A 72 -16.36 -2.99 -1.48
C ILE A 72 -16.00 -2.40 -2.85
N GLN A 73 -17.01 -2.12 -3.66
CA GLN A 73 -16.87 -1.21 -4.79
C GLN A 73 -16.90 0.24 -4.29
N ILE A 74 -16.22 1.14 -4.99
CA ILE A 74 -16.06 2.53 -4.54
C ILE A 74 -17.41 3.28 -4.53
N GLU A 75 -18.34 2.88 -5.39
CA GLU A 75 -19.70 3.42 -5.46
C GLU A 75 -20.50 3.14 -4.17
N ASP A 76 -20.19 2.04 -3.46
CA ASP A 76 -20.85 1.65 -2.22
C ASP A 76 -20.23 2.30 -0.97
N ALA A 77 -19.14 3.05 -1.11
CA ALA A 77 -18.34 3.52 0.02
C ALA A 77 -19.14 4.39 0.99
N LYS A 78 -19.96 5.32 0.52
CA LYS A 78 -20.80 6.18 1.40
C LYS A 78 -21.90 5.39 2.10
N LYS A 79 -22.41 4.34 1.45
CA LYS A 79 -23.47 3.50 2.01
C LYS A 79 -22.93 2.62 3.14
N ILE A 80 -21.76 2.02 2.92
CA ILE A 80 -21.14 1.06 3.85
C ILE A 80 -20.37 1.78 4.96
N PHE A 81 -19.70 2.88 4.63
CA PHE A 81 -18.93 3.69 5.57
C PHE A 81 -19.44 5.14 5.58
N PRO A 82 -20.62 5.41 6.16
CA PRO A 82 -21.22 6.76 6.15
C PRO A 82 -20.36 7.83 6.84
N GLN A 83 -19.39 7.42 7.66
CA GLN A 83 -18.44 8.32 8.33
C GLN A 83 -17.36 8.90 7.40
N ILE A 84 -17.17 8.38 6.18
CA ILE A 84 -16.12 8.87 5.28
C ILE A 84 -16.51 10.23 4.71
N LYS A 85 -15.58 11.20 4.80
CA LYS A 85 -15.78 12.55 4.30
C LYS A 85 -15.25 12.74 2.88
N ASN A 86 -14.25 11.95 2.51
CA ASN A 86 -13.54 12.07 1.24
C ASN A 86 -13.49 10.72 0.54
N ILE A 87 -13.70 10.73 -0.77
CA ILE A 87 -13.59 9.55 -1.64
C ILE A 87 -12.72 9.97 -2.81
N TYR A 88 -11.65 9.22 -3.04
CA TYR A 88 -10.71 9.45 -4.12
C TYR A 88 -10.78 8.25 -5.07
N LYS A 89 -11.24 8.47 -6.29
CA LYS A 89 -11.27 7.45 -7.35
C LYS A 89 -10.11 7.68 -8.30
N PHE A 90 -9.06 6.88 -8.15
CA PHE A 90 -7.91 6.89 -9.05
C PHE A 90 -8.18 5.97 -10.25
N LYS A 91 -7.67 6.35 -11.42
CA LYS A 91 -7.80 5.53 -12.64
C LYS A 91 -6.94 4.27 -12.53
N GLY A 92 -7.39 3.18 -13.16
CA GLY A 92 -6.63 1.93 -13.27
C GLY A 92 -7.50 0.70 -13.08
N ASN A 93 -6.92 -0.46 -13.35
CA ASN A 93 -7.60 -1.74 -13.18
C ASN A 93 -7.47 -2.20 -11.73
N ILE A 94 -8.60 -2.47 -11.08
CA ILE A 94 -8.63 -3.12 -9.78
C ILE A 94 -8.47 -4.62 -10.03
N THR A 95 -7.40 -5.18 -9.51
CA THR A 95 -7.27 -6.63 -9.39
C THR A 95 -7.77 -7.01 -8.01
N ASN A 96 -8.80 -7.85 -7.89
CA ASN A 96 -9.25 -8.41 -6.60
C ASN A 96 -8.24 -9.40 -5.99
N LYS A 97 -6.97 -9.32 -6.41
CA LYS A 97 -5.86 -10.10 -5.91
C LYS A 97 -5.10 -9.26 -4.90
N ALA A 98 -4.89 -9.83 -3.74
CA ALA A 98 -4.11 -9.21 -2.70
C ALA A 98 -2.62 -9.19 -3.09
N SER A 99 -1.83 -8.24 -2.57
CA SER A 99 -0.38 -8.19 -2.86
C SER A 99 0.38 -9.38 -2.30
N GLU A 100 1.43 -9.81 -2.98
CA GLU A 100 2.40 -10.73 -2.38
C GLU A 100 3.16 -9.99 -1.28
N ILE A 101 3.49 -10.66 -0.17
CA ILE A 101 4.16 -10.05 0.98
C ILE A 101 5.49 -10.74 1.24
N PHE A 102 6.58 -9.96 1.18
CA PHE A 102 7.92 -10.40 1.49
C PHE A 102 8.35 -9.93 2.88
N ASP A 103 8.81 -10.86 3.71
CA ASP A 103 9.42 -10.58 5.01
C ASP A 103 10.94 -10.50 4.85
N ILE A 104 11.50 -9.30 4.99
CA ILE A 104 12.92 -9.07 4.77
C ILE A 104 13.78 -9.76 5.85
N LYS A 105 13.30 -9.80 7.10
CA LYS A 105 14.05 -10.37 8.22
C LYS A 105 14.25 -11.86 8.04
N ASN A 106 13.23 -12.53 7.54
CA ASN A 106 13.22 -13.98 7.33
C ASN A 106 13.54 -14.38 5.88
N ASN A 107 13.80 -13.42 5.00
CA ASN A 107 14.09 -13.61 3.58
C ASN A 107 13.10 -14.55 2.87
N LYS A 108 11.78 -14.35 3.10
CA LYS A 108 10.74 -15.25 2.59
C LYS A 108 9.47 -14.53 2.17
N TRP A 109 8.77 -15.12 1.21
CA TRP A 109 7.37 -14.79 0.93
C TRP A 109 6.47 -15.41 1.99
N ILE A 110 5.56 -14.62 2.55
CA ILE A 110 4.57 -15.07 3.54
C ILE A 110 3.14 -15.04 3.01
N ARG A 111 2.93 -14.38 1.88
CA ARG A 111 1.74 -14.47 1.04
C ARG A 111 2.16 -14.30 -0.39
#